data_AF-A0A7V8Y992-F1
#
_entry.id   AF-A0A7V8Y992-F1
#
_cell.length_a   1.000
_cell.length_b   1.000
_cell.length_c   1.000
_cell.angle_alpha   90.00
_cell.angle_beta   90.00
_cell.angle_gamma   90.00
#
_symmetry.space_group_name_H-M   'P 1'
#
loop_
_entity.id
_entity.type
_entity.pdbx_description
1 polymer ?
#
loop_
_entity_poly.entity_id
_entity_poly.type
_entity_poly.pdbx_seq_one_letter_code
_entity_poly.pdbx_strand_id
1 'polypeptide(L)'
;MSQLPKNLKRSAIALLTVAAIGFLIPTAPAGGATQVATLSIETVPALRGIPFRVDGRPFVTDGQGVAHVTLPQTGVYELASPERMLLGDERRIEFAQWSDGALDPSRRLDTQVTTRLQVGFNVDYLVKEIYRDEDGRTLSPEEIDSVTVVDDAGMSRTHSGVSAGLAGPTALLWQRFPPGTRWLRAVRVVDGDQGLRAEKVSYEVSSIVVEGRRAEVTEDPYTPAAGGGWVIEAPAAGRSYTLIGVAVALLLAGAFLTLIVVRRRHASLPKHQLAGTPLRHAARRASRAPSDNEKRKDFVRVLLRNGRTIEGWKSSSPAPDDSQVMMIDVTKVLGPDGSLVQSVPLDSFVLRSQIVELREVGADKAPAPST
;
A
#
# COMPACT_ATOMS: atom_id res chain seq x y z
N MET A 1 41.75 16.34 18.16
CA MET A 1 42.83 16.82 19.05
C MET A 1 42.39 18.15 19.66
N SER A 2 41.95 18.17 20.91
CA SER A 2 41.95 19.33 21.84
C SER A 2 41.32 18.84 23.16
N GLN A 3 42.08 18.13 24.00
CA GLN A 3 42.73 18.62 25.23
C GLN A 3 41.72 19.06 26.32
N LEU A 4 41.41 18.09 27.19
CA LEU A 4 40.88 18.29 28.55
C LEU A 4 41.88 19.10 29.40
N PRO A 5 41.40 19.97 30.31
CA PRO A 5 42.15 20.30 31.51
C PRO A 5 41.81 19.33 32.65
N LYS A 6 42.81 18.49 32.97
CA LYS A 6 43.06 17.95 34.30
C LYS A 6 43.15 19.10 35.29
N ASN A 7 42.44 19.04 36.43
CA ASN A 7 43.01 19.53 37.68
C ASN A 7 42.37 18.84 38.91
N LEU A 8 43.23 18.02 39.51
CA LEU A 8 43.11 17.36 40.79
C LEU A 8 43.41 18.39 41.88
N LYS A 9 42.49 18.64 42.83
CA LYS A 9 42.85 19.23 44.13
C LYS A 9 42.43 18.29 45.24
N ARG A 10 43.45 17.65 45.81
CA ARG A 10 43.41 16.97 47.12
C ARG A 10 43.12 18.03 48.18
N SER A 11 42.13 17.79 49.04
CA SER A 11 42.00 18.56 50.28
C SER A 11 41.36 17.69 51.36
N ALA A 12 42.23 17.37 52.32
CA ALA A 12 42.04 17.18 53.75
C ALA A 12 40.72 16.60 54.27
N ILE A 13 40.87 15.37 54.77
CA ILE A 13 40.06 14.71 55.77
C ILE A 13 40.05 15.56 57.05
N ALA A 14 38.85 15.93 57.52
CA ALA A 14 38.60 16.29 58.91
C ALA A 14 37.48 15.39 59.42
N LEU A 15 37.85 14.36 60.18
CA LEU A 15 36.92 13.54 60.97
C LEU A 15 36.38 14.42 62.09
N LEU A 16 35.09 14.78 62.02
CA LEU A 16 34.33 15.30 63.15
C LEU A 16 33.27 14.26 63.52
N THR A 17 33.59 13.44 64.51
CA THR A 17 32.68 12.44 65.07
C THR A 17 31.75 13.12 66.07
N VAL A 18 30.59 13.59 65.60
CA VAL A 18 29.50 14.07 66.48
C VAL A 18 28.57 12.90 66.75
N ALA A 19 28.58 12.42 67.99
CA ALA A 19 27.60 11.47 68.50
C ALA A 19 26.25 12.20 68.64
N ALA A 20 25.45 12.18 67.58
CA ALA A 20 24.07 12.66 67.59
C ALA A 20 23.18 11.62 68.28
N ILE A 21 22.67 11.98 69.45
CA ILE A 21 21.61 11.25 70.15
C ILE A 21 20.37 11.30 69.25
N GLY A 22 20.04 10.16 68.64
CA GLY A 22 18.92 10.01 67.72
C GLY A 22 17.58 10.13 68.44
N PHE A 23 16.99 11.32 68.43
CA PHE A 23 15.54 11.44 68.53
C PHE A 23 14.94 10.92 67.22
N LEU A 24 14.35 9.73 67.28
CA LEU A 24 13.41 9.23 66.28
C LEU A 24 12.17 10.14 66.31
N ILE A 25 12.23 11.27 65.62
CA ILE A 25 11.01 11.98 65.23
C ILE A 25 10.39 11.10 64.13
N PRO A 26 9.20 10.51 64.34
CA PRO A 26 8.51 9.86 63.25
C PRO A 26 8.25 10.93 62.19
N THR A 27 9.02 10.90 61.10
CA THR A 27 8.67 11.63 59.88
C THR A 27 7.36 11.05 59.41
N ALA A 28 6.27 11.72 59.76
CA ALA A 28 4.98 11.47 59.15
C ALA A 28 5.20 11.52 57.63
N PRO A 29 4.76 10.51 56.87
CA PRO A 29 4.84 10.60 55.42
C PRO A 29 4.14 11.90 55.03
N ALA A 30 4.87 12.79 54.35
CA ALA A 30 4.30 14.00 53.83
C ALA A 30 3.17 13.57 52.90
N GLY A 31 1.92 13.71 53.38
CA GLY A 31 0.73 13.47 52.60
C GLY A 31 0.64 14.55 51.54
N GLY A 32 1.38 14.36 50.45
CA GLY A 32 1.28 15.21 49.27
C GLY A 32 -0.16 15.15 48.79
N ALA A 33 -0.85 16.29 48.85
CA ALA A 33 -2.20 16.38 48.34
C ALA A 33 -2.21 15.97 46.87
N THR A 34 -2.94 14.90 46.56
CA THR A 34 -3.13 14.42 45.20
C THR A 34 -3.83 15.51 44.39
N GLN A 35 -3.13 16.14 43.46
CA GLN A 35 -3.68 17.21 42.64
C GLN A 35 -4.32 16.65 41.37
N VAL A 36 -5.63 16.79 41.24
CA VAL A 36 -6.40 16.39 40.05
C VAL A 36 -5.87 17.13 38.81
N ALA A 37 -5.74 16.41 37.70
CA ALA A 37 -5.26 16.95 36.43
C ALA A 37 -6.36 16.91 35.36
N THR A 38 -6.32 17.85 34.41
CA THR A 38 -7.20 17.88 33.24
C THR A 38 -6.37 17.82 31.97
N LEU A 39 -6.68 16.87 31.10
CA LEU A 39 -6.10 16.75 29.75
C LEU A 39 -7.14 17.16 28.70
N SER A 40 -6.72 18.03 27.78
CA SER A 40 -7.50 18.45 26.62
C SER A 40 -6.71 18.16 25.35
N ILE A 41 -7.34 17.45 24.42
CA ILE A 41 -6.78 17.14 23.09
C ILE A 41 -7.62 17.82 22.03
N GLU A 42 -6.98 18.60 21.17
CA GLU A 42 -7.60 19.22 20.00
C GLU A 42 -7.10 18.52 18.73
N THR A 43 -8.02 18.19 17.82
CA THR A 43 -7.67 17.59 16.53
C THR A 43 -7.44 18.67 15.48
N VAL A 44 -6.42 18.47 14.64
CA VAL A 44 -6.11 19.34 13.49
C VAL A 44 -6.12 18.49 12.21
N PRO A 45 -7.06 18.70 11.27
CA PRO A 45 -8.21 19.61 11.36
C PRO A 45 -9.19 19.19 12.47
N ALA A 46 -10.15 20.06 12.81
CA ALA A 46 -11.19 19.75 13.79
C ALA A 46 -12.05 18.56 13.33
N LEU A 47 -11.89 17.42 13.99
CA LEU A 47 -12.53 16.15 13.66
C LEU A 47 -13.37 15.64 14.82
N ARG A 48 -14.66 15.45 14.58
CA ARG A 48 -15.60 14.87 15.54
C ARG A 48 -15.48 13.34 15.62
N GLY A 49 -15.66 12.79 16.82
CA GLY A 49 -15.83 11.35 17.00
C GLY A 49 -14.52 10.56 17.00
N ILE A 50 -13.38 11.21 17.18
CA ILE A 50 -12.07 10.56 17.20
C ILE A 50 -11.84 9.97 18.60
N PRO A 51 -11.66 8.65 18.74
CA PRO A 51 -11.46 8.01 20.03
C PRO A 51 -9.98 8.09 20.45
N PHE A 52 -9.71 8.60 21.64
CA PHE A 52 -8.41 8.55 22.30
C PHE A 52 -8.44 7.60 23.48
N ARG A 53 -7.26 7.19 23.97
CA ARG A 53 -7.13 6.40 25.21
C ARG A 53 -6.06 6.99 26.11
N VAL A 54 -6.34 7.08 27.40
CA VAL A 54 -5.35 7.38 28.45
C VAL A 54 -5.35 6.23 29.45
N ASP A 55 -4.22 5.53 29.59
CA ASP A 55 -4.09 4.29 30.36
C ASP A 55 -5.24 3.30 30.04
N GLY A 56 -5.55 3.16 28.76
CA GLY A 56 -6.63 2.31 28.26
C GLY A 56 -8.06 2.87 28.43
N ARG A 57 -8.26 3.98 29.16
CA ARG A 57 -9.59 4.60 29.32
C ARG A 57 -9.95 5.43 28.08
N PRO A 58 -11.05 5.10 27.38
CA PRO A 58 -11.42 5.80 26.15
C PRO A 58 -12.10 7.15 26.45
N PHE A 59 -11.87 8.12 25.58
CA PHE A 59 -12.59 9.40 25.53
C PHE A 59 -12.61 9.88 24.06
N VAL A 60 -13.57 10.73 23.69
CA VAL A 60 -13.88 11.00 22.27
C VAL A 60 -13.99 12.49 22.01
N THR A 61 -13.57 12.95 20.83
CA THR A 61 -13.74 14.35 20.42
C THR A 61 -15.18 14.72 20.13
N ASP A 62 -15.55 15.93 20.53
CA ASP A 62 -16.86 16.53 20.29
C ASP A 62 -16.99 17.13 18.88
N GLY A 63 -18.04 17.93 18.65
CA GLY A 63 -18.28 18.59 17.37
C GLY A 63 -17.26 19.68 16.99
N GLN A 64 -16.48 20.17 17.95
CA GLN A 64 -15.39 21.13 17.72
C GLN A 64 -14.03 20.44 17.55
N GLY A 65 -14.00 19.10 17.56
CA GLY A 65 -12.78 18.33 17.46
C GLY A 65 -11.96 18.33 18.75
N VAL A 66 -12.58 18.61 19.90
CA VAL A 66 -11.90 18.65 21.20
C VAL A 66 -12.37 17.49 22.08
N ALA A 67 -11.43 16.82 22.74
CA ALA A 67 -11.70 15.79 23.74
C ALA A 67 -11.14 16.22 25.09
N HIS A 68 -11.91 16.00 26.16
CA HIS A 68 -11.52 16.31 27.53
C HIS A 68 -11.57 15.06 28.40
N VAL A 69 -10.58 14.90 29.30
CA VAL A 69 -10.57 13.86 30.33
C VAL A 69 -9.98 14.38 31.63
N THR A 70 -10.64 14.07 32.75
CA THR A 70 -10.14 14.35 34.09
C THR A 70 -9.35 13.15 34.59
N LEU A 71 -8.10 13.40 34.98
CA LEU A 71 -7.17 12.40 35.51
C LEU A 71 -7.15 12.49 37.04
N PRO A 72 -7.00 11.36 37.75
CA PRO A 72 -7.09 11.34 39.20
C PRO A 72 -5.97 12.15 39.87
N GLN A 73 -4.81 12.26 39.20
CA GLN A 73 -3.66 13.01 39.69
C GLN A 73 -2.76 13.49 38.55
N THR A 74 -1.88 14.44 38.83
CA THR A 74 -0.75 14.78 37.95
C THR A 74 0.23 13.60 37.87
N GLY A 75 0.88 13.40 36.71
CA GLY A 75 1.88 12.36 36.53
C GLY A 75 1.98 11.86 35.09
N VAL A 76 2.69 10.75 34.91
CA VAL A 76 2.96 10.18 33.59
C VAL A 76 1.91 9.13 33.21
N TYR A 77 1.26 9.35 32.07
CA TYR A 77 0.22 8.48 31.52
C TYR A 77 0.59 7.96 30.14
N GLU A 78 0.06 6.81 29.74
CA GLU A 78 0.09 6.34 28.36
C GLU A 78 -1.08 6.94 27.58
N LEU A 79 -0.78 7.83 26.63
CA LEU A 79 -1.75 8.42 25.71
C LEU A 79 -1.67 7.72 24.36
N ALA A 80 -2.81 7.33 23.80
CA ALA A 80 -2.90 6.73 22.48
C ALA A 80 -3.98 7.38 21.61
N SER A 81 -3.66 7.52 20.33
CA SER A 81 -4.50 7.96 19.22
C SER A 81 -4.67 6.79 18.22
N PRO A 82 -5.75 6.75 17.42
CA PRO A 82 -5.81 5.84 16.29
C PRO A 82 -4.72 6.19 15.29
N GLU A 83 -4.00 5.19 14.79
CA GLU A 83 -3.05 5.36 13.68
C GLU A 83 -3.80 5.65 12.37
N ARG A 84 -4.88 4.89 12.11
CA ARG A 84 -5.78 5.07 10.96
C ARG A 84 -7.21 4.80 11.37
N MET A 85 -8.15 5.56 10.81
CA MET A 85 -9.57 5.38 11.08
C MET A 85 -10.40 5.79 9.88
N LEU A 86 -11.45 5.02 9.61
CA LEU A 86 -12.46 5.36 8.61
C LEU A 86 -13.58 6.19 9.30
N LEU A 87 -13.98 7.30 8.67
CA LEU A 87 -14.99 8.24 9.15
C LEU A 87 -16.18 8.28 8.18
N GLY A 88 -17.05 7.27 8.23
CA GLY A 88 -18.08 7.02 7.21
C GLY A 88 -17.55 6.12 6.11
N ASP A 89 -18.04 6.24 4.88
CA ASP A 89 -17.61 5.38 3.77
C ASP A 89 -16.63 6.07 2.80
N GLU A 90 -16.57 7.41 2.85
CA GLU A 90 -15.85 8.22 1.84
C GLU A 90 -14.70 9.05 2.43
N ARG A 91 -14.46 8.97 3.74
CA ARG A 91 -13.41 9.73 4.42
C ARG A 91 -12.62 8.81 5.33
N ARG A 92 -11.30 8.91 5.28
CA ARG A 92 -10.41 8.30 6.27
C ARG A 92 -9.43 9.31 6.80
N ILE A 93 -8.91 9.02 7.97
CA ILE A 93 -7.86 9.80 8.61
C ILE A 93 -6.66 8.92 8.91
N GLU A 94 -5.49 9.53 8.88
CA GLU A 94 -4.22 8.93 9.23
C GLU A 94 -3.50 9.87 10.19
N PHE A 95 -3.05 9.34 11.32
CA PHE A 95 -2.25 10.08 12.30
C PHE A 95 -1.02 10.66 11.61
N ALA A 96 -0.76 11.94 11.84
CA ALA A 96 0.41 12.64 11.33
C ALA A 96 1.44 12.83 12.45
N GLN A 97 1.07 13.60 13.48
CA GLN A 97 1.96 13.93 14.60
C GLN A 97 1.21 14.57 15.77
N TRP A 98 1.83 14.58 16.94
CA TRP A 98 1.44 15.42 18.08
C TRP A 98 2.05 16.82 17.98
N SER A 99 1.45 17.82 18.62
CA SER A 99 1.92 19.22 18.57
C SER A 99 3.26 19.49 19.25
N ASP A 100 3.81 18.52 19.97
CA ASP A 100 5.16 18.58 20.54
C ASP A 100 6.17 17.74 19.74
N GLY A 101 5.82 17.35 18.52
CA GLY A 101 6.71 16.69 17.56
C GLY A 101 6.78 15.17 17.67
N ALA A 102 6.04 14.55 18.59
CA ALA A 102 6.00 13.08 18.66
C ALA A 102 5.28 12.49 17.42
N LEU A 103 5.92 11.51 16.77
CA LEU A 103 5.43 10.84 15.56
C LEU A 103 4.77 9.48 15.83
N ASP A 104 4.87 8.97 17.06
CA ASP A 104 4.18 7.75 17.45
C ASP A 104 2.74 8.05 17.91
N PRO A 105 1.72 7.35 17.40
CA PRO A 105 0.34 7.55 17.81
C PRO A 105 0.09 7.15 19.28
N SER A 106 0.99 6.36 19.88
CA SER A 106 1.00 6.00 21.29
C SER A 106 2.27 6.49 21.97
N ARG A 107 2.15 7.11 23.14
CA ARG A 107 3.28 7.74 23.84
C ARG A 107 3.04 7.93 25.32
N ARG A 108 4.13 8.16 26.06
CA ARG A 108 4.04 8.65 27.44
C ARG A 108 3.88 10.17 27.45
N LEU A 109 2.96 10.64 28.29
CA LEU A 109 2.67 12.06 28.48
C LEU A 109 2.78 12.38 29.98
N ASP A 110 3.66 13.32 30.33
CA ASP A 110 3.71 13.88 31.67
C ASP A 110 2.66 14.99 31.79
N THR A 111 1.69 14.80 32.68
CA THR A 111 0.52 15.67 32.82
C THR A 111 0.66 16.56 34.05
N GLN A 112 0.48 17.85 33.82
CA GLN A 112 0.31 18.86 34.87
C GLN A 112 -1.18 19.07 35.18
N VAL A 113 -1.49 20.01 36.08
CA VAL A 113 -2.86 20.38 36.47
C VAL A 113 -3.75 20.63 35.25
N THR A 114 -3.21 21.29 34.23
CA THR A 114 -3.88 21.48 32.95
C THR A 114 -2.89 21.23 31.83
N THR A 115 -3.15 20.21 31.02
CA THR A 115 -2.33 19.87 29.85
C THR A 115 -3.19 20.00 28.60
N ARG A 116 -2.70 20.75 27.61
CA ARG A 116 -3.34 20.92 26.30
C ARG A 116 -2.40 20.41 25.23
N LEU A 117 -2.91 19.64 24.30
CA LEU A 117 -2.14 19.06 23.21
C LEU A 117 -2.97 19.11 21.93
N GLN A 118 -2.33 19.34 20.78
CA GLN A 118 -2.98 19.12 19.49
C GLN A 118 -2.47 17.82 18.87
N VAL A 119 -3.32 17.21 18.06
CA VAL A 119 -2.99 16.02 17.29
C VAL A 119 -3.40 16.21 15.84
N GLY A 120 -2.44 15.99 14.97
CA GLY A 120 -2.57 16.12 13.53
C GLY A 120 -3.10 14.85 12.89
N PHE A 121 -4.10 14.98 12.03
CA PHE A 121 -4.54 13.94 11.13
C PHE A 121 -4.53 14.40 9.68
N ASN A 122 -3.83 13.65 8.83
CA ASN A 122 -4.04 13.74 7.41
C ASN A 122 -5.44 13.20 7.08
N VAL A 123 -6.17 13.88 6.21
CA VAL A 123 -7.51 13.47 5.78
C VAL A 123 -7.44 13.08 4.32
N ASP A 124 -7.87 11.86 4.01
CA ASP A 124 -8.06 11.41 2.63
C ASP A 124 -9.56 11.24 2.34
N TYR A 125 -9.97 11.62 1.13
CA TYR A 125 -11.31 11.35 0.60
C TYR A 125 -11.26 10.27 -0.48
N LEU A 126 -12.31 9.47 -0.55
CA LEU A 126 -12.54 8.54 -1.64
C LEU A 126 -13.13 9.32 -2.82
N VAL A 127 -12.33 9.46 -3.87
CA VAL A 127 -12.66 10.24 -5.08
C VAL A 127 -12.96 9.30 -6.22
N LYS A 128 -14.00 9.58 -7.00
CA LYS A 128 -14.29 8.87 -8.24
C LYS A 128 -13.55 9.51 -9.41
N GLU A 129 -12.68 8.77 -10.05
CA GLU A 129 -11.97 9.18 -11.26
C GLU A 129 -12.88 8.95 -12.49
N ILE A 130 -13.07 9.98 -13.31
CA ILE A 130 -13.89 9.95 -14.52
C ILE A 130 -12.99 10.37 -15.68
N TYR A 131 -12.62 9.40 -16.50
CA TYR A 131 -11.79 9.66 -17.67
C TYR A 131 -12.66 10.06 -18.86
N ARG A 132 -12.31 11.13 -19.57
CA ARG A 132 -12.98 11.56 -20.81
C ARG A 132 -11.96 11.73 -21.91
N ASP A 133 -12.31 11.40 -23.14
CA ASP A 133 -11.49 11.79 -24.28
C ASP A 133 -11.83 13.20 -24.78
N GLU A 134 -11.04 13.72 -25.72
CA GLU A 134 -11.22 15.02 -26.36
C GLU A 134 -12.60 15.20 -27.04
N ASP A 135 -13.28 14.11 -27.39
CA ASP A 135 -14.64 14.11 -27.95
C ASP A 135 -15.73 14.12 -26.85
N GLY A 136 -15.33 14.14 -25.58
CA GLY A 136 -16.20 14.09 -24.41
C GLY A 136 -16.75 12.69 -24.09
N ARG A 137 -16.28 11.64 -24.76
CA ARG A 137 -16.68 10.26 -24.46
C ARG A 137 -15.99 9.81 -23.18
N THR A 138 -16.78 9.27 -22.25
CA THR A 138 -16.24 8.66 -21.03
C THR A 138 -15.49 7.37 -21.37
N LEU A 139 -14.24 7.28 -20.93
CA LEU A 139 -13.39 6.10 -21.05
C LEU A 139 -13.63 5.17 -19.86
N SER A 140 -13.62 3.87 -20.12
CA SER A 140 -13.55 2.85 -19.07
C SER A 140 -12.20 2.95 -18.35
N PRO A 141 -12.14 2.79 -17.01
CA PRO A 141 -10.87 2.68 -16.30
C PRO A 141 -9.93 1.59 -16.83
N GLU A 142 -10.49 0.56 -17.49
CA GLU A 142 -9.72 -0.53 -18.13
C GLU A 142 -9.00 -0.09 -19.42
N GLU A 143 -9.43 1.01 -20.05
CA GLU A 143 -8.72 1.61 -21.20
C GLU A 143 -7.49 2.42 -20.75
N ILE A 144 -7.38 2.72 -19.44
CA ILE A 144 -6.32 3.55 -18.87
C ILE A 144 -5.25 2.68 -18.21
N ASP A 145 -4.10 2.55 -18.86
CA ASP A 145 -2.98 1.77 -18.35
C ASP A 145 -2.42 2.39 -17.06
N SER A 146 -2.15 3.70 -17.10
CA SER A 146 -1.64 4.44 -15.95
C SER A 146 -1.90 5.94 -16.00
N VAL A 147 -1.95 6.56 -14.83
CA VAL A 147 -2.07 8.00 -14.61
C VAL A 147 -0.99 8.42 -13.62
N THR A 148 -0.28 9.51 -13.95
CA THR A 148 0.70 10.13 -13.07
C THR A 148 0.15 11.45 -12.58
N VAL A 149 -0.02 11.56 -11.28
CA VAL A 149 -0.52 12.77 -10.59
C VAL A 149 0.61 13.38 -9.78
N VAL A 150 0.61 14.70 -9.68
CA VAL A 150 1.56 15.48 -8.88
C VAL A 150 0.75 16.28 -7.88
N ASP A 151 1.08 16.17 -6.59
CA ASP A 151 0.48 17.07 -5.60
C ASP A 151 1.15 18.45 -5.61
N ASP A 152 0.51 19.42 -5.00
CA ASP A 152 1.02 20.78 -4.78
C ASP A 152 2.33 20.88 -3.95
N ALA A 153 2.81 19.78 -3.35
CA ALA A 153 4.15 19.69 -2.76
C ALA A 153 5.20 19.13 -3.76
N GLY A 154 4.80 18.86 -5.00
CA GLY A 154 5.65 18.30 -6.04
C GLY A 154 5.83 16.79 -5.97
N MET A 155 5.11 16.08 -5.09
CA MET A 155 5.21 14.62 -5.03
C MET A 155 4.45 13.96 -6.16
N SER A 156 5.18 13.25 -7.02
CA SER A 156 4.63 12.49 -8.13
C SER A 156 4.25 11.07 -7.74
N ARG A 157 3.10 10.59 -8.20
CA ARG A 157 2.61 9.22 -8.01
C ARG A 157 1.99 8.69 -9.31
N THR A 158 2.53 7.59 -9.82
CA THR A 158 1.94 6.84 -10.93
C THR A 158 1.09 5.70 -10.40
N HIS A 159 -0.10 5.53 -10.98
CA HIS A 159 -1.01 4.45 -10.64
C HIS A 159 -1.75 3.93 -11.86
N SER A 160 -2.25 2.70 -11.79
CA SER A 160 -3.13 2.17 -12.86
C SER A 160 -4.50 2.86 -12.83
N GLY A 161 -5.11 3.03 -14.00
CA GLY A 161 -6.47 3.55 -14.12
C GLY A 161 -7.51 2.60 -13.53
N VAL A 162 -7.24 1.29 -13.56
CA VAL A 162 -8.00 0.32 -12.78
C VAL A 162 -7.59 0.41 -11.32
N SER A 163 -8.35 1.19 -10.55
CA SER A 163 -8.30 1.13 -9.10
C SER A 163 -9.12 -0.06 -8.62
N ALA A 164 -8.50 -1.24 -8.56
CA ALA A 164 -9.12 -2.42 -7.98
C ALA A 164 -9.17 -2.24 -6.45
N GLY A 165 -10.21 -1.58 -5.96
CA GLY A 165 -10.58 -1.75 -4.55
C GLY A 165 -10.60 -3.25 -4.24
N LEU A 166 -10.00 -3.65 -3.13
CA LEU A 166 -9.98 -5.06 -2.77
C LEU A 166 -11.42 -5.48 -2.45
N ALA A 167 -11.89 -6.51 -3.16
CA ALA A 167 -13.17 -7.15 -2.90
C ALA A 167 -12.99 -8.39 -2.01
N GLY A 168 -14.06 -8.78 -1.30
CA GLY A 168 -14.12 -10.01 -0.53
C GLY A 168 -13.99 -9.83 0.99
N PRO A 169 -14.25 -10.90 1.76
CA PRO A 169 -14.34 -10.84 3.22
C PRO A 169 -13.02 -10.53 3.92
N THR A 170 -11.89 -10.71 3.23
CA THR A 170 -10.53 -10.48 3.75
C THR A 170 -9.99 -9.09 3.47
N ALA A 171 -10.60 -8.34 2.54
CA ALA A 171 -10.25 -6.94 2.32
C ALA A 171 -10.59 -6.14 3.57
N LEU A 172 -9.66 -5.31 4.07
CA LEU A 172 -9.97 -4.36 5.13
C LEU A 172 -11.04 -3.40 4.62
N LEU A 173 -11.93 -2.91 5.49
CA LEU A 173 -13.06 -2.08 5.07
C LEU A 173 -12.60 -0.87 4.23
N TRP A 174 -11.49 -0.23 4.61
CA TRP A 174 -10.92 0.90 3.86
C TRP A 174 -10.30 0.54 2.50
N GLN A 175 -10.14 -0.75 2.20
CA GLN A 175 -9.67 -1.24 0.90
C GLN A 175 -10.84 -1.58 -0.04
N ARG A 176 -12.07 -1.65 0.50
CA ARG A 176 -13.27 -1.99 -0.28
C ARG A 176 -13.88 -0.72 -0.85
N PHE A 177 -13.64 -0.47 -2.13
CA PHE A 177 -14.26 0.65 -2.83
C PHE A 177 -14.51 0.29 -4.30
N PRO A 178 -15.46 0.96 -4.97
CA PRO A 178 -15.79 0.66 -6.36
C PRO A 178 -14.58 0.84 -7.30
N PRO A 179 -14.50 0.08 -8.40
CA PRO A 179 -13.54 0.35 -9.47
C PRO A 179 -13.59 1.81 -9.93
N GLY A 180 -12.43 2.37 -10.25
CA GLY A 180 -12.32 3.78 -10.66
C GLY A 180 -12.50 4.78 -9.51
N THR A 181 -12.33 4.34 -8.25
CA THR A 181 -12.26 5.26 -7.10
C THR A 181 -10.91 5.16 -6.39
N ARG A 182 -10.45 6.25 -5.79
CA ARG A 182 -9.14 6.32 -5.14
C ARG A 182 -9.17 7.21 -3.91
N TRP A 183 -8.43 6.79 -2.88
CA TRP A 183 -8.14 7.64 -1.74
C TRP A 183 -7.11 8.70 -2.13
N LEU A 184 -7.52 9.98 -2.13
CA LEU A 184 -6.66 11.13 -2.35
C LEU A 184 -6.60 11.98 -1.10
N ARG A 185 -5.41 12.49 -0.75
CA ARG A 185 -5.23 13.34 0.42
C ARG A 185 -5.88 14.67 0.15
N ALA A 186 -6.84 15.06 0.97
CA ALA A 186 -7.52 16.35 0.85
C ALA A 186 -6.93 17.38 1.81
N VAL A 187 -6.45 16.91 2.95
CA VAL A 187 -5.84 17.73 3.99
C VAL A 187 -4.54 17.08 4.45
N ARG A 188 -3.47 17.85 4.51
CA ARG A 188 -2.24 17.47 5.20
C ARG A 188 -2.04 18.31 6.45
N VAL A 189 -1.43 17.71 7.46
CA VAL A 189 -0.99 18.45 8.64
C VAL A 189 0.47 18.83 8.49
N VAL A 190 0.77 20.07 8.85
CA VAL A 190 2.11 20.63 8.87
C VAL A 190 2.29 21.45 10.14
N ASP A 191 3.53 21.72 10.51
CA ASP A 191 3.84 22.62 11.61
C ASP A 191 3.55 24.09 11.24
N GLY A 192 3.16 24.87 12.25
CA GLY A 192 2.94 26.30 12.15
C GLY A 192 3.37 27.02 13.43
N ASP A 193 3.36 28.36 13.38
CA ASP A 193 3.86 29.21 14.47
C ASP A 193 3.06 29.07 15.79
N GLN A 194 1.81 28.59 15.71
CA GLN A 194 0.89 28.45 16.84
C GLN A 194 0.49 26.98 17.09
N GLY A 195 1.32 26.04 16.64
CA GLY A 195 1.04 24.59 16.71
C GLY A 195 0.76 24.00 15.33
N LEU A 196 -0.02 22.93 15.30
CA LEU A 196 -0.32 22.22 14.07
C LEU A 196 -1.31 23.01 13.21
N ARG A 197 -1.14 22.97 11.89
CA ARG A 197 -2.09 23.55 10.93
C ARG A 197 -2.48 22.55 9.86
N ALA A 198 -3.72 22.67 9.41
CA ALA A 198 -4.28 21.88 8.32
C ALA A 198 -4.15 22.67 7.01
N GLU A 199 -3.52 22.08 6.01
CA GLU A 199 -3.45 22.61 4.65
C GLU A 199 -4.28 21.75 3.71
N LYS A 200 -5.00 22.39 2.79
CA LYS A 200 -5.61 21.68 1.67
C LYS A 200 -4.51 21.17 0.73
N VAL A 201 -4.79 20.05 0.08
CA VAL A 201 -3.93 19.46 -0.94
C VAL A 201 -4.67 19.50 -2.28
N SER A 202 -4.00 19.99 -3.31
CA SER A 202 -4.47 19.88 -4.70
C SER A 202 -3.57 18.97 -5.53
N TYR A 203 -4.13 18.44 -6.62
CA TYR A 203 -3.47 17.54 -7.55
C TYR A 203 -3.58 18.03 -8.97
N GLU A 204 -2.52 17.83 -9.74
CA GLU A 204 -2.51 17.99 -11.19
C GLU A 204 -2.22 16.63 -11.84
N VAL A 205 -2.87 16.33 -12.97
CA VAL A 205 -2.48 15.19 -13.79
C VAL A 205 -1.30 15.62 -14.65
N SER A 206 -0.13 15.03 -14.43
CA SER A 206 1.04 15.29 -15.27
C SER A 206 0.97 14.49 -16.56
N SER A 207 0.65 13.20 -16.49
CA SER A 207 0.61 12.35 -17.69
C SER A 207 -0.36 11.19 -17.54
N ILE A 208 -0.94 10.77 -18.66
CA ILE A 208 -1.81 9.60 -18.76
C ILE A 208 -1.30 8.67 -19.86
N VAL A 209 -1.43 7.36 -19.65
CA VAL A 209 -1.12 6.33 -20.63
C VAL A 209 -2.40 5.57 -20.97
N VAL A 210 -2.80 5.64 -22.23
CA VAL A 210 -4.01 5.00 -22.78
C VAL A 210 -3.56 4.08 -23.91
N GLU A 211 -3.84 2.78 -23.80
CA GLU A 211 -3.44 1.76 -24.78
C GLU A 211 -1.95 1.85 -25.20
N GLY A 212 -1.06 2.02 -24.22
CA GLY A 212 0.39 2.13 -24.38
C GLY A 212 0.87 3.50 -24.87
N ARG A 213 -0.02 4.46 -25.11
CA ARG A 213 0.32 5.82 -25.59
C ARG A 213 0.29 6.81 -24.44
N ARG A 214 1.42 7.45 -24.19
CA ARG A 214 1.55 8.52 -23.20
C ARG A 214 1.13 9.86 -23.78
N ALA A 215 0.33 10.61 -23.03
CA ALA A 215 0.11 12.04 -23.23
C ALA A 215 0.40 12.79 -21.94
N GLU A 216 0.97 13.99 -22.09
CA GLU A 216 1.04 14.96 -21.00
C GLU A 216 -0.29 15.69 -20.94
N VAL A 217 -0.80 15.87 -19.72
CA VAL A 217 -2.10 16.50 -19.47
C VAL A 217 -1.83 17.86 -18.83
N THR A 218 -2.62 18.87 -19.20
CA THR A 218 -2.58 20.18 -18.55
C THR A 218 -4.00 20.53 -18.17
N GLU A 219 -4.28 20.45 -16.88
CA GLU A 219 -5.60 20.65 -16.29
C GLU A 219 -5.49 21.60 -15.10
N ASP A 220 -6.63 22.18 -14.72
CA ASP A 220 -6.72 22.92 -13.46
C ASP A 220 -6.51 21.97 -12.27
N PRO A 221 -5.84 22.43 -11.20
CA PRO A 221 -5.63 21.61 -10.00
C PRO A 221 -6.95 21.13 -9.39
N TYR A 222 -7.02 19.82 -9.12
CA TYR A 222 -8.14 19.19 -8.44
C TYR A 222 -7.93 19.16 -6.92
N THR A 223 -8.91 19.65 -6.15
CA THR A 223 -8.93 19.53 -4.68
C THR A 223 -9.92 18.45 -4.26
N PRO A 224 -9.49 17.34 -3.62
CA PRO A 224 -10.40 16.27 -3.20
C PRO A 224 -11.46 16.73 -2.21
N ALA A 225 -12.67 16.18 -2.36
CA ALA A 225 -13.80 16.38 -1.46
C ALA A 225 -14.54 15.05 -1.21
N ALA A 226 -15.31 14.98 -0.12
CA ALA A 226 -16.14 13.81 0.19
C ALA A 226 -17.12 13.52 -0.96
N GLY A 227 -17.09 12.28 -1.48
CA GLY A 227 -17.92 11.85 -2.60
C GLY A 227 -17.63 12.57 -3.92
N GLY A 228 -16.51 13.30 -4.00
CA GLY A 228 -16.14 14.09 -5.16
C GLY A 228 -15.82 13.23 -6.38
N GLY A 229 -16.16 13.75 -7.56
CA GLY A 229 -15.67 13.23 -8.84
C GLY A 229 -14.52 14.09 -9.36
N TRP A 230 -13.48 13.46 -9.88
CA TRP A 230 -12.40 14.11 -10.63
C TRP A 230 -12.53 13.73 -12.10
N VAL A 231 -12.86 14.70 -12.94
CA VAL A 231 -12.86 14.52 -14.40
C VAL A 231 -11.43 14.74 -14.89
N ILE A 232 -10.89 13.73 -15.58
CA ILE A 232 -9.55 13.74 -16.16
C ILE A 232 -9.71 13.58 -17.67
N GLU A 233 -9.30 14.59 -18.41
CA GLU A 233 -9.23 14.61 -19.86
C GLU A 233 -8.01 13.79 -20.32
N ALA A 234 -8.30 12.80 -21.15
CA ALA A 234 -7.36 11.88 -21.74
C ALA A 234 -7.25 12.18 -23.23
N PRO A 235 -6.09 11.94 -23.86
CA PRO A 235 -6.00 12.00 -25.31
C PRO A 235 -7.01 11.01 -25.90
N ALA A 236 -7.58 11.35 -27.05
CA ALA A 236 -8.38 10.36 -27.79
C ALA A 236 -7.53 9.10 -27.97
N ALA A 237 -8.05 7.95 -27.50
CA ALA A 237 -7.47 6.65 -27.83
C ALA A 237 -7.49 6.58 -29.34
N GLY A 238 -6.33 6.89 -29.95
CA GLY A 238 -6.27 7.17 -31.36
C GLY A 238 -6.85 5.96 -32.05
N ARG A 239 -8.05 6.10 -32.63
CA ARG A 239 -8.61 5.10 -33.55
C ARG A 239 -7.44 4.83 -34.47
N SER A 240 -6.85 3.66 -34.32
CA SER A 240 -5.77 3.25 -35.19
C SER A 240 -6.48 3.13 -36.52
N TYR A 241 -6.49 4.22 -37.28
CA TYR A 241 -6.97 4.24 -38.63
C TYR A 241 -6.04 3.26 -39.29
N THR A 242 -6.55 2.05 -39.48
CA THR A 242 -6.09 1.07 -40.43
C THR A 242 -6.21 1.65 -41.85
N LEU A 243 -5.96 2.94 -42.07
CA LEU A 243 -5.70 3.51 -43.38
C LEU A 243 -4.40 2.92 -43.93
N ILE A 244 -3.41 2.60 -43.09
CA ILE A 244 -2.26 1.79 -43.51
C ILE A 244 -2.72 0.34 -43.78
N GLY A 245 -3.61 -0.23 -42.96
CA GLY A 245 -4.17 -1.57 -43.19
C GLY A 245 -4.96 -1.70 -44.49
N VAL A 246 -5.79 -0.71 -44.82
CA VAL A 246 -6.59 -0.65 -46.05
C VAL A 246 -5.71 -0.30 -47.25
N ALA A 247 -4.74 0.62 -47.13
CA ALA A 247 -3.79 0.91 -48.21
C ALA A 247 -2.88 -0.29 -48.50
N VAL A 248 -2.40 -1.00 -47.47
CA VAL A 248 -1.63 -2.24 -47.62
C VAL A 248 -2.50 -3.37 -48.15
N ALA A 249 -3.75 -3.52 -47.69
CA ALA A 249 -4.69 -4.50 -48.24
C ALA A 249 -5.04 -4.21 -49.71
N LEU A 250 -5.20 -2.94 -50.10
CA LEU A 250 -5.43 -2.53 -51.49
C LEU A 250 -4.18 -2.71 -52.35
N LEU A 251 -2.99 -2.41 -51.82
CA LEU A 251 -1.72 -2.67 -52.51
C LEU A 251 -1.47 -4.18 -52.69
N LEU A 252 -1.76 -5.00 -51.67
CA LEU A 252 -1.65 -6.46 -51.74
C LEU A 252 -2.71 -7.06 -52.67
N ALA A 253 -3.96 -6.58 -52.65
CA ALA A 253 -5.00 -7.00 -53.59
C ALA A 253 -4.63 -6.63 -55.04
N GLY A 254 -4.09 -5.42 -55.26
CA GLY A 254 -3.56 -4.99 -56.55
C GLY A 254 -2.40 -5.87 -57.03
N ALA A 255 -1.44 -6.17 -56.15
CA ALA A 255 -0.31 -7.05 -56.43
C ALA A 255 -0.76 -8.49 -56.76
N PHE A 256 -1.76 -9.00 -56.05
CA PHE A 256 -2.33 -10.34 -56.29
C PHE A 256 -3.06 -10.41 -57.64
N LEU A 257 -3.79 -9.36 -58.03
CA LEU A 257 -4.41 -9.24 -59.36
C LEU A 257 -3.37 -9.19 -60.48
N THR A 258 -2.28 -8.44 -60.32
CA THR A 258 -1.17 -8.47 -61.29
C THR A 258 -0.50 -9.84 -61.38
N LEU A 259 -0.36 -10.56 -60.26
CA LEU A 259 0.24 -11.90 -60.26
C LEU A 259 -0.65 -12.92 -60.99
N ILE A 260 -1.98 -12.84 -60.86
CA ILE A 260 -2.93 -13.68 -61.60
C ILE A 260 -2.86 -13.42 -63.12
N VAL A 261 -2.69 -12.17 -63.54
CA VAL A 261 -2.55 -11.81 -64.96
C VAL A 261 -1.22 -12.31 -65.54
N VAL A 262 -0.12 -12.23 -64.77
CA VAL A 262 1.20 -12.72 -65.21
C VAL A 262 1.25 -14.25 -65.23
N ARG A 263 0.63 -14.94 -64.26
CA ARG A 263 0.62 -16.42 -64.23
C ARG A 263 -0.21 -17.05 -65.35
N ARG A 264 -1.21 -16.36 -65.88
CA ARG A 264 -1.96 -16.82 -67.08
C ARG A 264 -1.13 -16.78 -68.37
N ARG A 265 -0.01 -16.06 -68.42
CA ARG A 265 0.86 -15.98 -69.62
C ARG A 265 1.99 -17.01 -69.66
N HIS A 266 2.26 -17.74 -68.58
CA HIS A 266 3.36 -18.71 -68.51
C HIS A 266 2.89 -20.12 -68.12
N ALA A 267 1.81 -20.59 -68.77
CA ALA A 267 1.35 -21.97 -68.65
C ALA A 267 1.67 -22.79 -69.91
N SER A 268 2.96 -22.97 -70.19
CA SER A 268 3.44 -24.10 -71.00
C SER A 268 4.92 -24.31 -70.73
N LEU A 269 5.26 -25.44 -70.11
CA LEU A 269 6.49 -26.26 -70.27
C LEU A 269 6.50 -27.36 -69.17
N PRO A 270 7.20 -28.50 -69.41
CA PRO A 270 6.79 -29.81 -68.94
C PRO A 270 7.48 -30.24 -67.64
N LYS A 271 6.81 -31.20 -66.98
CA LYS A 271 7.29 -31.93 -65.81
C LYS A 271 8.49 -32.81 -66.16
N HIS A 272 9.62 -32.57 -65.51
CA HIS A 272 10.64 -33.60 -65.31
C HIS A 272 10.74 -33.96 -63.82
N GLN A 273 10.44 -35.22 -63.55
CA GLN A 273 10.83 -35.93 -62.34
C GLN A 273 12.36 -36.02 -62.27
N LEU A 274 12.93 -35.90 -61.08
CA LEU A 274 14.17 -36.60 -60.69
C LEU A 274 14.22 -36.72 -59.16
N ALA A 275 14.49 -37.94 -58.72
CA ALA A 275 14.69 -38.35 -57.34
C ALA A 275 16.08 -37.95 -56.82
N GLY A 276 16.22 -37.84 -55.49
CA GLY A 276 17.53 -37.74 -54.84
C GLY A 276 17.48 -37.26 -53.39
N THR A 277 17.37 -38.19 -52.45
CA THR A 277 17.99 -38.12 -51.09
C THR A 277 19.53 -38.29 -51.24
N PRO A 278 20.38 -38.15 -50.19
CA PRO A 278 20.21 -37.71 -48.79
C PRO A 278 21.32 -36.72 -48.31
N LEU A 279 21.26 -36.21 -47.06
CA LEU A 279 22.41 -35.79 -46.21
C LEU A 279 21.88 -35.26 -44.86
N ARG A 280 21.93 -36.02 -43.75
CA ARG A 280 23.03 -36.09 -42.77
C ARG A 280 23.74 -34.75 -42.52
N HIS A 281 23.29 -34.00 -41.52
CA HIS A 281 24.17 -33.22 -40.66
C HIS A 281 23.84 -33.45 -39.19
N ALA A 282 24.75 -34.16 -38.54
CA ALA A 282 24.87 -34.25 -37.10
C ALA A 282 25.45 -32.93 -36.58
N ALA A 283 24.80 -32.30 -35.61
CA ALA A 283 25.41 -31.28 -34.76
C ALA A 283 24.90 -31.44 -33.33
N ARG A 284 25.47 -32.44 -32.68
CA ARG A 284 26.03 -32.41 -31.31
C ARG A 284 26.00 -31.01 -30.67
N ARG A 285 25.04 -30.76 -29.75
CA ARG A 285 25.18 -29.69 -28.74
C ARG A 285 24.73 -30.20 -27.37
N ALA A 286 25.76 -30.48 -26.58
CA ALA A 286 25.83 -30.67 -25.12
C ALA A 286 24.50 -30.68 -24.36
N SER A 287 24.12 -31.88 -23.90
CA SER A 287 23.29 -32.09 -22.73
C SER A 287 23.99 -31.46 -21.52
N ARG A 288 23.55 -30.26 -21.14
CA ARG A 288 23.91 -29.64 -19.87
C ARG A 288 23.16 -30.42 -18.79
N ALA A 289 23.88 -31.13 -17.94
CA ALA A 289 23.30 -31.77 -16.76
C ALA A 289 22.51 -30.70 -15.98
N PRO A 290 21.26 -30.97 -15.58
CA PRO A 290 20.53 -30.08 -14.70
C PRO A 290 21.37 -29.88 -13.45
N SER A 291 21.70 -28.63 -13.14
CA SER A 291 22.37 -28.32 -11.88
C SER A 291 21.49 -28.82 -10.75
N ASP A 292 22.07 -29.58 -9.82
CA ASP A 292 21.50 -30.13 -8.58
C ASP A 292 20.97 -29.06 -7.59
N ASN A 293 20.75 -27.85 -8.08
CA ASN A 293 20.18 -26.70 -7.41
C ASN A 293 18.75 -26.43 -7.92
N GLU A 294 18.06 -27.46 -8.42
CA GLU A 294 16.61 -27.44 -8.53
C GLU A 294 16.08 -27.38 -7.09
N LYS A 295 15.93 -26.14 -6.60
CA LYS A 295 15.44 -25.82 -5.26
C LYS A 295 14.23 -26.71 -5.02
N ARG A 296 14.34 -27.65 -4.08
CA ARG A 296 13.23 -28.46 -3.60
C ARG A 296 12.06 -27.53 -3.38
N LYS A 297 11.05 -27.61 -4.24
CA LYS A 297 9.78 -26.95 -4.01
C LYS A 297 9.08 -27.82 -2.98
N ASP A 298 8.75 -27.25 -1.83
CA ASP A 298 7.98 -27.98 -0.83
C ASP A 298 6.50 -27.90 -1.23
N PHE A 299 5.84 -29.04 -1.35
CA PHE A 299 4.39 -29.05 -1.53
C PHE A 299 3.73 -28.78 -0.18
N VAL A 300 2.93 -27.73 -0.11
CA VAL A 300 2.34 -27.26 1.13
C VAL A 300 0.82 -27.30 1.07
N ARG A 301 0.21 -27.57 2.23
CA ARG A 301 -1.22 -27.37 2.50
C ARG A 301 -1.36 -26.26 3.54
N VAL A 302 -2.09 -25.22 3.20
CA VAL A 302 -2.25 -24.01 4.00
C VAL A 302 -3.71 -23.83 4.37
N LEU A 303 -4.02 -23.94 5.66
CA LEU A 303 -5.34 -23.61 6.22
C LEU A 303 -5.37 -22.11 6.53
N LEU A 304 -6.35 -21.41 5.98
CA LEU A 304 -6.52 -19.97 6.16
C LEU A 304 -7.54 -19.66 7.26
N ARG A 305 -7.47 -18.45 7.83
CA ARG A 305 -8.39 -17.96 8.87
C ARG A 305 -9.86 -17.97 8.46
N ASN A 306 -10.15 -17.90 7.16
CA ASN A 306 -11.51 -17.99 6.64
C ASN A 306 -12.00 -19.44 6.46
N GLY A 307 -11.23 -20.44 6.89
CA GLY A 307 -11.55 -21.87 6.78
C GLY A 307 -11.14 -22.52 5.46
N ARG A 308 -10.75 -21.74 4.43
CA ARG A 308 -10.29 -22.31 3.15
C ARG A 308 -8.96 -23.02 3.31
N THR A 309 -8.72 -24.04 2.49
CA THR A 309 -7.43 -24.73 2.40
C THR A 309 -6.84 -24.58 1.00
N ILE A 310 -5.59 -24.14 0.90
CA ILE A 310 -4.85 -24.02 -0.35
C ILE A 310 -3.75 -25.09 -0.37
N GLU A 311 -3.67 -25.85 -1.46
CA GLU A 311 -2.58 -26.79 -1.70
C GLU A 311 -1.82 -26.39 -2.96
N GLY A 312 -0.49 -26.45 -2.88
CA GLY A 312 0.36 -26.11 -4.02
C GLY A 312 1.84 -26.13 -3.70
N TRP A 313 2.64 -25.79 -4.69
CA TRP A 313 4.10 -25.76 -4.55
C TRP A 313 4.56 -24.41 -4.02
N LYS A 314 5.22 -24.40 -2.86
CA LYS A 314 5.80 -23.18 -2.29
C LYS A 314 6.95 -22.70 -3.18
N SER A 315 6.85 -21.48 -3.69
CA SER A 315 7.93 -20.87 -4.45
C SER A 315 8.96 -20.28 -3.51
N SER A 316 10.19 -20.81 -3.55
CA SER A 316 11.34 -20.27 -2.84
C SER A 316 11.91 -19.07 -3.60
N SER A 317 11.14 -17.98 -3.60
CA SER A 317 11.65 -16.67 -4.02
C SER A 317 12.81 -16.28 -3.07
N PRO A 318 13.94 -15.77 -3.59
CA PRO A 318 15.09 -15.34 -2.78
C PRO A 318 14.80 -14.06 -1.96
N ALA A 319 13.54 -13.75 -1.67
CA ALA A 319 13.18 -12.68 -0.76
C ALA A 319 13.80 -12.96 0.62
N PRO A 320 14.23 -11.92 1.36
CA PRO A 320 14.72 -12.10 2.72
C PRO A 320 13.68 -12.87 3.55
N ASP A 321 14.16 -13.76 4.42
CA ASP A 321 13.40 -14.78 5.19
C ASP A 321 12.20 -14.22 6.00
N ASP A 322 12.10 -12.89 6.07
CA ASP A 322 11.09 -12.10 6.75
C ASP A 322 9.96 -11.57 5.84
N SER A 323 9.88 -11.99 4.57
CA SER A 323 8.76 -11.56 3.73
C SER A 323 7.42 -12.05 4.29
N GLN A 324 6.50 -11.12 4.55
CA GLN A 324 5.16 -11.40 5.08
C GLN A 324 4.26 -12.18 4.12
N VAL A 325 4.70 -12.39 2.88
CA VAL A 325 3.96 -13.04 1.79
C VAL A 325 4.61 -14.38 1.44
N MET A 326 3.79 -15.42 1.37
CA MET A 326 4.15 -16.74 0.84
C MET A 326 3.57 -16.88 -0.57
N MET A 327 4.43 -17.20 -1.54
CA MET A 327 4.00 -17.51 -2.90
C MET A 327 3.76 -19.00 -3.08
N ILE A 328 2.59 -19.34 -3.60
CA ILE A 328 2.17 -20.74 -3.83
C ILE A 328 1.73 -20.89 -5.28
N ASP A 329 2.31 -21.86 -5.97
CA ASP A 329 1.81 -22.34 -7.26
C ASP A 329 0.63 -23.28 -6.99
N VAL A 330 -0.57 -22.73 -7.07
CA VAL A 330 -1.79 -23.35 -6.53
C VAL A 330 -2.21 -24.51 -7.41
N THR A 331 -2.29 -25.70 -6.82
CA THR A 331 -2.79 -26.91 -7.49
C THR A 331 -4.25 -27.18 -7.14
N LYS A 332 -4.65 -26.86 -5.90
CA LYS A 332 -5.99 -27.18 -5.40
C LYS A 332 -6.42 -26.20 -4.33
N VAL A 333 -7.71 -25.85 -4.37
CA VAL A 333 -8.34 -24.98 -3.38
C VAL A 333 -9.59 -25.65 -2.86
N LEU A 334 -9.72 -25.69 -1.53
CA LEU A 334 -10.88 -26.21 -0.83
C LEU A 334 -11.59 -25.09 -0.07
N GLY A 335 -12.92 -25.09 -0.12
CA GLY A 335 -13.79 -24.24 0.69
C GLY A 335 -13.75 -24.61 2.18
N PRO A 336 -14.39 -23.81 3.05
CA PRO A 336 -14.46 -24.09 4.50
C PRO A 336 -15.14 -25.42 4.85
N ASP A 337 -16.00 -25.92 3.97
CA ASP A 337 -16.70 -27.20 4.06
C ASP A 337 -15.91 -28.37 3.43
N GLY A 338 -14.71 -28.12 2.90
CA GLY A 338 -13.88 -29.09 2.21
C GLY A 338 -14.27 -29.34 0.75
N SER A 339 -15.25 -28.61 0.19
CA SER A 339 -15.62 -28.70 -1.22
C SER A 339 -14.53 -28.12 -2.13
N LEU A 340 -14.39 -28.63 -3.35
CA LEU A 340 -13.42 -28.10 -4.33
C LEU A 340 -13.93 -26.77 -4.89
N VAL A 341 -13.09 -25.74 -4.86
CA VAL A 341 -13.43 -24.41 -5.37
C VAL A 341 -12.47 -24.03 -6.49
N GLN A 342 -12.95 -23.31 -7.50
CA GLN A 342 -12.10 -22.76 -8.55
C GLN A 342 -11.09 -21.77 -7.94
N SER A 343 -9.81 -21.98 -8.23
CA SER A 343 -8.76 -21.07 -7.78
C SER A 343 -8.90 -19.72 -8.49
N VAL A 344 -8.64 -18.64 -7.75
CA VAL A 344 -8.50 -17.28 -8.28
C VAL A 344 -7.04 -16.84 -8.19
N PRO A 345 -6.58 -15.87 -9.02
CA PRO A 345 -5.18 -15.43 -9.02
C PRO A 345 -4.61 -15.00 -7.65
N LEU A 346 -5.48 -14.53 -6.75
CA LEU A 346 -5.09 -14.14 -5.38
C LEU A 346 -4.69 -15.33 -4.49
N ASP A 347 -5.11 -16.56 -4.81
CA ASP A 347 -4.78 -17.74 -3.99
C ASP A 347 -3.28 -18.08 -4.04
N SER A 348 -2.54 -17.55 -5.03
CA SER A 348 -1.09 -17.69 -5.14
C SER A 348 -0.30 -16.80 -4.17
N PHE A 349 -0.96 -15.85 -3.50
CA PHE A 349 -0.33 -14.90 -2.58
C PHE A 349 -0.95 -14.99 -1.19
N VAL A 350 -0.33 -15.76 -0.31
CA VAL A 350 -0.84 -15.98 1.05
C VAL A 350 -0.06 -15.15 2.05
N LEU A 351 -0.73 -14.25 2.77
CA LEU A 351 -0.10 -13.52 3.88
C LEU A 351 0.08 -14.44 5.08
N ARG A 352 1.25 -14.40 5.73
CA ARG A 352 1.50 -15.19 6.96
C ARG A 352 0.45 -14.94 8.05
N SER A 353 -0.08 -13.73 8.14
CA SER A 353 -1.13 -13.37 9.10
C SER A 353 -2.47 -14.08 8.86
N GLN A 354 -2.71 -14.56 7.64
CA GLN A 354 -3.92 -15.30 7.26
C GLN A 354 -3.78 -16.82 7.48
N ILE A 355 -2.56 -17.32 7.68
CA ILE A 355 -2.29 -18.74 7.88
C ILE A 355 -2.67 -19.12 9.31
N VAL A 356 -3.60 -20.06 9.44
CA VAL A 356 -3.90 -20.75 10.71
C VAL A 356 -2.95 -21.93 10.88
N GLU A 357 -2.75 -22.69 9.80
CA GLU A 357 -1.91 -23.88 9.82
C GLU A 357 -1.19 -24.04 8.48
N LEU A 358 0.10 -24.37 8.54
CA LEU A 358 0.93 -24.72 7.39
C LEU A 358 1.43 -26.15 7.58
N ARG A 359 1.07 -27.06 6.68
CA ARG A 359 1.59 -28.44 6.67
C ARG A 359 2.40 -28.68 5.41
N GLU A 360 3.62 -29.16 5.57
CA GLU A 360 4.39 -29.73 4.47
C GLU A 360 3.85 -31.13 4.17
N VAL A 361 3.51 -31.38 2.90
CA VAL A 361 3.04 -32.68 2.44
C VAL A 361 4.25 -33.39 1.88
N GLY A 362 4.53 -34.60 2.38
CA GLY A 362 5.62 -35.43 1.89
C GLY A 362 5.57 -35.59 0.36
N ALA A 363 6.74 -35.57 -0.27
CA ALA A 363 6.86 -35.65 -1.73
C ALA A 363 6.20 -36.91 -2.34
N ASP A 364 6.03 -37.97 -1.54
CA ASP A 364 5.33 -39.20 -1.90
C ASP A 364 3.81 -38.99 -2.13
N LYS A 365 3.24 -37.91 -1.60
CA LYS A 365 1.81 -37.57 -1.69
C LYS A 365 1.53 -36.33 -2.54
N ALA A 366 2.57 -35.70 -3.07
CA ALA A 366 2.45 -34.50 -3.89
C ALA A 366 2.04 -34.87 -5.33
N PRO A 367 1.06 -34.17 -5.94
CA PRO A 367 0.79 -34.30 -7.37
C PRO A 367 2.00 -33.81 -8.17
N ALA A 368 2.30 -34.42 -9.32
CA ALA A 368 3.41 -33.98 -10.18
C ALA A 368 3.28 -32.48 -10.52
N PRO A 369 4.39 -31.72 -10.53
CA PRO A 369 4.33 -30.29 -10.87
C PRO A 369 3.79 -30.13 -12.30
N SER A 370 2.80 -29.26 -12.47
CA SER A 370 2.36 -28.82 -13.79
C SER A 370 3.53 -28.14 -14.51
N THR A 371 3.80 -28.58 -15.74
CA THR A 371 4.88 -28.06 -16.59
C THR A 371 4.44 -26.86 -17.39
#